data_AF-A0A9E0RV16-F1
#
_entry.id   AF-A0A9E0RV16-F1
#
_cell.length_a   1.000
_cell.length_b   1.000
_cell.length_c   1.000
_cell.angle_alpha   90.00
_cell.angle_beta   90.00
_cell.angle_gamma   90.00
#
_symmetry.space_group_name_H-M   'P 1'
#
loop_
_entity.id
_entity.type
_entity.pdbx_description
1 polymer ?
#
loop_
_entity_poly.entity_id
_entity_poly.type
_entity_poly.pdbx_seq_one_letter_code
_entity_poly.pdbx_strand_id
1 'polypeptide(L)'
;MTVQSMRPELSEKDIVRLMKGETSEERATVAHRLCRRIAVDMLSDDERVYADEIISILAEDTAELVRRTLAVTLRNSPRLPHDVALKLAQDVETVAIPVLESSPVFSDEDLIELVLSVTSAKQAAIAARAMVSGPLGEVICEHAGEQAVEVVTANKGAELTDKAFDDAVSRFPANTAMHESIVLRDHVPVHIAEKMVSLVSGQVFD
;
A
#
# COMPACT_ATOMS: atom_id res chain seq x y z
N MET A 1 28.26 20.33 29.96
CA MET A 1 26.88 20.83 29.80
C MET A 1 26.50 20.70 28.34
N THR A 2 25.89 19.58 27.98
CA THR A 2 25.37 19.34 26.63
C THR A 2 24.05 20.06 26.51
N VAL A 3 23.94 20.94 25.52
CA VAL A 3 22.68 21.59 25.15
C VAL A 3 21.74 20.51 24.62
N GLN A 4 20.98 19.91 25.52
CA GLN A 4 19.76 19.18 25.18
C GLN A 4 18.83 20.24 24.59
N SER A 5 18.85 20.35 23.25
CA SER A 5 17.83 21.08 22.52
C SER A 5 16.48 20.59 23.03
N MET A 6 15.74 21.45 23.73
CA MET A 6 14.40 21.15 24.24
C MET A 6 13.48 20.98 23.03
N ARG A 7 13.46 19.76 22.48
CA ARG A 7 12.43 19.36 21.54
C ARG A 7 11.12 19.37 22.32
N PRO A 8 10.08 20.07 21.86
CA PRO A 8 8.77 19.96 22.49
C PRO A 8 8.31 18.50 22.41
N GLU A 9 7.77 17.97 23.51
CA GLU A 9 7.21 16.62 23.58
C GLU A 9 5.83 16.58 22.88
N LEU A 10 5.40 15.40 22.42
CA LEU A 10 4.00 15.21 22.03
C LEU A 10 3.12 15.31 23.27
N SER A 11 2.03 16.07 23.18
CA SER A 11 1.19 16.38 24.34
C SER A 11 -0.26 16.66 23.98
N GLU A 12 -1.12 16.72 24.98
CA GLU A 12 -2.53 17.14 24.87
C GLU A 12 -2.71 18.47 24.11
N LYS A 13 -1.73 19.39 24.20
CA LYS A 13 -1.78 20.66 23.45
C LYS A 13 -1.80 20.46 21.93
N ASP A 14 -1.17 19.40 21.44
CA ASP A 14 -1.15 19.08 20.01
C ASP A 14 -2.52 18.56 19.54
N ILE A 15 -3.21 17.77 20.38
CA ILE A 15 -4.60 17.35 20.16
C ILE A 15 -5.53 18.57 20.14
N VAL A 16 -5.43 19.45 21.14
CA VAL A 16 -6.24 20.67 21.20
C VAL A 16 -6.02 21.57 19.98
N ARG A 17 -4.78 21.66 19.47
CA ARG A 17 -4.47 22.43 18.25
C ARG A 17 -5.14 21.82 17.01
N LEU A 18 -5.16 20.50 16.88
CA LEU A 18 -5.87 19.82 15.79
C LEU A 18 -7.36 20.13 15.84
N MET A 19 -7.98 19.99 17.02
CA MET A 19 -9.41 20.24 17.21
C MET A 19 -9.81 21.70 16.98
N LYS A 20 -8.89 22.64 17.18
CA LYS A 20 -9.14 24.09 17.00
C LYS A 20 -8.92 24.61 15.58
N GLY A 21 -8.37 23.81 14.66
CA GLY A 21 -8.15 24.25 13.28
C GLY A 21 -9.47 24.53 12.57
N GLU A 22 -9.70 25.76 12.14
CA GLU A 22 -10.98 26.22 11.58
C GLU A 22 -11.18 25.69 10.16
N THR A 23 -10.08 25.50 9.41
CA THR A 23 -10.09 24.99 8.04
C THR A 23 -9.42 23.63 7.94
N SER A 24 -9.77 22.88 6.89
CA SER A 24 -9.12 21.59 6.57
C SER A 24 -7.63 21.76 6.25
N GLU A 25 -7.24 22.88 5.65
CA GLU A 25 -5.85 23.19 5.28
C GLU A 25 -4.97 23.43 6.52
N GLU A 26 -5.50 24.15 7.51
CA GLU A 26 -4.82 24.35 8.80
C GLU A 26 -4.64 23.03 9.53
N ARG A 27 -5.70 22.21 9.62
CA ARG A 27 -5.63 20.90 10.24
C ARG A 27 -4.64 19.99 9.52
N ALA A 28 -4.65 19.97 8.19
CA ALA A 28 -3.68 19.20 7.39
C ALA A 28 -2.23 19.67 7.64
N THR A 29 -2.00 20.98 7.75
CA THR A 29 -0.67 21.53 8.06
C THR A 29 -0.17 21.10 9.44
N VAL A 30 -1.06 21.10 10.45
CA VAL A 30 -0.73 20.60 11.79
C VAL A 30 -0.51 19.08 11.75
N ALA A 31 -1.41 18.33 11.11
CA ALA A 31 -1.33 16.89 10.94
C ALA A 31 0.00 16.46 10.31
N HIS A 32 0.43 17.14 9.23
CA HIS A 32 1.70 16.85 8.59
C HIS A 32 2.89 16.98 9.55
N ARG A 33 2.96 18.08 10.32
CA ARG A 33 4.04 18.30 11.29
C ARG A 33 4.04 17.25 12.40
N LEU A 34 2.87 16.90 12.93
CA LEU A 34 2.74 15.89 13.99
C LEU A 34 3.08 14.50 13.47
N CYS A 35 2.54 14.08 12.34
CA CYS A 35 2.85 12.80 11.72
C CYS A 35 4.34 12.66 11.39
N ARG A 36 4.99 13.74 10.93
CA ARG A 36 6.45 13.74 10.69
C ARG A 36 7.25 13.52 11.98
N ARG A 37 6.85 14.15 13.09
CA ARG A 37 7.46 13.90 14.42
C ARG A 37 7.23 12.46 14.85
N ILE A 38 6.00 11.97 14.76
CA ILE A 38 5.64 10.60 15.10
C ILE A 38 6.43 9.59 14.26
N ALA A 39 6.70 9.85 12.99
CA ALA A 39 7.46 8.95 12.13
C ALA A 39 8.97 8.91 12.44
N VAL A 40 9.57 10.02 12.91
CA VAL A 40 11.03 10.18 12.97
C VAL A 40 11.60 10.20 14.39
N ASP A 41 10.88 10.79 15.36
CA ASP A 41 11.42 11.00 16.69
C ASP A 41 11.44 9.70 17.52
N MET A 42 12.31 9.65 18.53
CA MET A 42 12.22 8.62 19.58
C MET A 42 11.21 9.08 20.61
N LEU A 43 10.05 8.42 20.64
CA LEU A 43 8.95 8.76 21.54
C LEU A 43 9.10 7.99 22.86
N SER A 44 8.93 8.69 23.98
CA SER A 44 8.68 8.10 25.29
C SER A 44 7.34 7.33 25.32
N ASP A 45 7.11 6.54 26.37
CA ASP A 45 5.87 5.76 26.48
C ASP A 45 4.63 6.67 26.55
N ASP A 46 4.71 7.80 27.26
CA ASP A 46 3.63 8.79 27.33
C ASP A 46 3.38 9.46 25.96
N GLU A 47 4.44 9.80 25.23
CA GLU A 47 4.32 10.38 23.89
C GLU A 47 3.73 9.41 22.86
N ARG A 48 3.90 8.09 23.05
CA ARG A 48 3.27 7.08 22.20
C ARG A 48 1.75 7.06 22.37
N VAL A 49 1.27 7.18 23.62
CA VAL A 49 -0.17 7.28 23.89
C VAL A 49 -0.77 8.49 23.17
N TYR A 50 -0.10 9.64 23.24
CA TYR A 50 -0.54 10.82 22.50
C TYR A 50 -0.42 10.66 20.98
N ALA A 51 0.62 9.98 20.48
CA ALA A 51 0.79 9.71 19.06
C ALA A 51 -0.37 8.86 18.51
N ASP A 52 -0.73 7.79 19.22
CA ASP A 52 -1.84 6.91 18.83
C ASP A 52 -3.16 7.68 18.83
N GLU A 53 -3.44 8.47 19.88
CA GLU A 53 -4.64 9.30 19.95
C GLU A 53 -4.70 10.34 18.81
N ILE A 54 -3.58 11.00 18.52
CA ILE A 54 -3.47 11.94 17.39
C ILE A 54 -3.77 11.22 16.07
N ILE A 55 -3.19 10.03 15.84
CA ILE A 55 -3.41 9.27 14.61
C ILE A 55 -4.89 8.89 14.47
N SER A 56 -5.51 8.39 15.54
CA SER A 56 -6.94 8.06 15.55
C SER A 56 -7.81 9.26 15.23
N ILE A 57 -7.55 10.43 15.84
CA ILE A 57 -8.29 11.67 15.55
C ILE A 57 -8.16 12.06 14.08
N LEU A 58 -6.94 12.00 13.52
CA LEU A 58 -6.69 12.35 12.13
C LEU A 58 -7.37 11.39 11.15
N ALA A 59 -7.45 10.10 11.49
CA ALA A 59 -8.13 9.09 10.68
C ALA A 59 -9.66 9.22 10.69
N GLU A 60 -10.23 9.92 11.68
CA GLU A 60 -11.66 10.26 11.77
C GLU A 60 -12.00 11.64 11.18
N ASP A 61 -11.02 12.41 10.70
CA ASP A 61 -11.30 13.75 10.18
C ASP A 61 -12.23 13.69 8.95
N THR A 62 -13.23 14.57 8.91
CA THR A 62 -14.20 14.62 7.81
C THR A 62 -13.58 15.06 6.50
N ALA A 63 -12.48 15.83 6.54
CA ALA A 63 -11.79 16.30 5.36
C ALA A 63 -10.81 15.25 4.81
N GLU A 64 -11.02 14.86 3.55
CA GLU A 64 -10.12 13.97 2.81
C GLU A 64 -8.66 14.45 2.85
N LEU A 65 -8.43 15.76 2.74
CA LEU A 65 -7.09 16.35 2.76
C LEU A 65 -6.31 15.98 4.04
N VAL A 66 -6.98 15.93 5.19
CA VAL A 66 -6.36 15.59 6.48
C VAL A 66 -6.03 14.10 6.54
N ARG A 67 -6.99 13.24 6.19
CA ARG A 67 -6.78 11.77 6.16
C ARG A 67 -5.71 11.37 5.15
N ARG A 68 -5.68 12.00 3.99
CA ARG A 68 -4.61 11.84 2.99
C ARG A 68 -3.26 12.27 3.54
N THR A 69 -3.21 13.39 4.27
CA THR A 69 -1.96 13.87 4.88
C THR A 69 -1.41 12.86 5.88
N LEU A 70 -2.27 12.27 6.72
CA LEU A 70 -1.91 11.18 7.61
C LEU A 70 -1.35 9.99 6.82
N ALA A 71 -2.11 9.47 5.85
CA ALA A 71 -1.75 8.31 5.04
C ALA A 71 -0.41 8.49 4.32
N VAL A 72 -0.22 9.61 3.63
CA VAL A 72 1.03 9.91 2.91
C VAL A 72 2.21 10.06 3.85
N THR A 73 2.02 10.70 5.01
CA THR A 73 3.12 11.00 5.93
C THR A 73 3.57 9.76 6.71
N LEU A 74 2.63 8.88 7.08
CA LEU A 74 2.91 7.66 7.84
C LEU A 74 2.97 6.38 6.99
N ARG A 75 2.85 6.45 5.65
CA ARG A 75 2.79 5.27 4.79
C ARG A 75 3.86 4.22 5.09
N ASN A 76 5.12 4.62 5.31
CA ASN A 76 6.24 3.70 5.57
C ASN A 76 6.53 3.48 7.07
N SER A 77 5.70 4.05 7.95
CA SER A 77 5.96 4.06 9.38
C SER A 77 5.42 2.79 10.03
N PRO A 78 6.23 2.02 10.78
CA PRO A 78 5.73 0.92 11.60
C PRO A 78 4.92 1.41 12.82
N ARG A 79 4.83 2.73 13.03
CA ARG A 79 4.04 3.36 14.10
C ARG A 79 2.62 3.72 13.66
N LEU A 80 2.22 3.39 12.43
CA LEU A 80 0.83 3.51 12.04
C LEU A 80 0.06 2.34 12.66
N PRO A 81 -0.94 2.57 13.55
CA PRO A 81 -1.73 1.48 14.11
C PRO A 81 -2.39 0.66 13.00
N HIS A 82 -2.40 -0.67 13.17
CA HIS A 82 -2.88 -1.61 12.15
C HIS A 82 -4.36 -1.40 11.80
N ASP A 83 -5.21 -1.18 12.80
CA ASP A 83 -6.62 -0.86 12.65
C ASP A 83 -6.85 0.44 11.86
N VAL A 84 -6.03 1.46 12.11
CA VAL A 84 -6.06 2.72 11.36
C VAL A 84 -5.59 2.49 9.92
N ALA A 85 -4.56 1.69 9.69
CA ALA A 85 -4.09 1.36 8.35
C ALA A 85 -5.17 0.66 7.52
N LEU A 86 -5.87 -0.33 8.10
CA LEU A 86 -6.99 -1.02 7.45
C LEU A 86 -8.13 -0.06 7.12
N LYS A 87 -8.46 0.86 8.03
CA LYS A 87 -9.46 1.90 7.77
C LYS A 87 -9.07 2.81 6.61
N LEU A 88 -7.82 3.29 6.58
CA LEU A 88 -7.32 4.14 5.49
C LEU A 88 -7.29 3.40 4.15
N ALA A 89 -6.99 2.10 4.13
CA ALA A 89 -7.03 1.26 2.93
C ALA A 89 -8.44 1.16 2.30
N GLN A 90 -9.48 1.23 3.11
CA GLN A 90 -10.87 1.18 2.67
C GLN A 90 -11.43 2.55 2.24
N ASP A 91 -10.73 3.64 2.54
CA ASP A 91 -11.11 5.02 2.20
C ASP A 91 -11.00 5.33 0.69
N VAL A 92 -11.24 6.57 0.26
CA VAL A 92 -11.06 6.98 -1.14
C VAL A 92 -9.63 6.76 -1.63
N GLU A 93 -9.45 6.59 -2.93
CA GLU A 93 -8.18 6.16 -3.54
C GLU A 93 -6.99 7.06 -3.17
N THR A 94 -7.20 8.38 -3.10
CA THR A 94 -6.17 9.36 -2.74
C THR A 94 -5.61 9.18 -1.31
N VAL A 95 -6.39 8.54 -0.43
CA VAL A 95 -6.03 8.21 0.96
C VAL A 95 -5.50 6.77 1.06
N ALA A 96 -6.15 5.83 0.37
CA ALA A 96 -5.85 4.41 0.45
C ALA A 96 -4.54 4.01 -0.27
N ILE A 97 -4.31 4.53 -1.47
CA ILE A 97 -3.16 4.13 -2.31
C ILE A 97 -1.83 4.25 -1.56
N PRO A 98 -1.50 5.38 -0.89
CA PRO A 98 -0.22 5.53 -0.18
C PRO A 98 0.06 4.41 0.84
N VAL A 99 -0.94 4.00 1.61
CA VAL A 99 -0.77 2.95 2.63
C VAL A 99 -0.72 1.56 2.00
N LEU A 100 -1.57 1.27 1.00
CA LEU A 100 -1.60 -0.01 0.29
C LEU A 100 -0.26 -0.31 -0.41
N GLU A 101 0.36 0.70 -1.03
CA GLU A 101 1.61 0.55 -1.79
C GLU A 101 2.83 0.19 -0.92
N SER A 102 2.83 0.56 0.36
CA SER A 102 4.11 0.61 1.09
C SER A 102 4.05 0.40 2.59
N SER A 103 2.85 0.32 3.19
CA SER A 103 2.76 0.20 4.65
C SER A 103 3.27 -1.14 5.15
N PRO A 104 4.19 -1.14 6.16
CA PRO A 104 4.77 -2.36 6.68
C PRO A 104 3.87 -3.05 7.71
N VAL A 105 2.73 -2.44 8.07
CA VAL A 105 1.88 -2.94 9.16
C VAL A 105 0.86 -3.96 8.68
N PHE A 106 0.61 -4.07 7.38
CA PHE A 106 -0.27 -5.11 6.82
C PHE A 106 0.43 -6.47 6.82
N SER A 107 -0.29 -7.50 7.24
CA SER A 107 0.04 -8.90 6.99
C SER A 107 -0.32 -9.30 5.56
N ASP A 108 0.18 -10.46 5.11
CA ASP A 108 -0.22 -11.01 3.81
C ASP A 108 -1.71 -11.36 3.80
N GLU A 109 -2.25 -11.86 4.90
CA GLU A 109 -3.68 -12.14 5.06
C GLU A 109 -4.51 -10.87 4.87
N ASP A 110 -4.11 -9.74 5.47
CA ASP A 110 -4.80 -8.46 5.28
C ASP A 110 -4.79 -8.04 3.81
N LEU A 111 -3.63 -8.13 3.13
CA LEU A 111 -3.50 -7.72 1.74
C LEU A 111 -4.33 -8.60 0.81
N ILE A 112 -4.40 -9.91 1.08
CA ILE A 112 -5.24 -10.85 0.34
C ILE A 112 -6.71 -10.48 0.48
N GLU A 113 -7.19 -10.22 1.70
CA GLU A 113 -8.59 -9.80 1.92
C GLU A 113 -8.90 -8.45 1.25
N LEU A 114 -7.95 -7.52 1.27
CA LEU A 114 -8.08 -6.23 0.61
C LEU A 114 -8.18 -6.40 -0.91
N VAL A 115 -7.33 -7.22 -1.54
CA VAL A 115 -7.39 -7.47 -3.00
C VAL A 115 -8.78 -7.92 -3.43
N LEU A 116 -9.45 -8.75 -2.63
CA LEU A 116 -10.78 -9.28 -2.95
C LEU A 116 -11.93 -8.27 -2.78
N SER A 117 -11.70 -7.15 -2.09
CA SER A 117 -12.76 -6.21 -1.68
C SER A 117 -12.60 -4.79 -2.21
N VAL A 118 -11.43 -4.42 -2.75
CA VAL A 118 -11.12 -3.05 -3.19
C VAL A 118 -11.21 -2.85 -4.70
N THR A 119 -11.15 -1.58 -5.14
CA THR A 119 -11.17 -1.20 -6.57
C THR A 119 -9.90 -1.64 -7.30
N SER A 120 -9.96 -1.74 -8.64
CA SER A 120 -8.80 -2.14 -9.45
C SER A 120 -7.58 -1.24 -9.26
N ALA A 121 -7.77 0.07 -9.06
CA ALA A 121 -6.66 0.99 -8.78
C ALA A 121 -5.96 0.69 -7.45
N LYS A 122 -6.74 0.32 -6.42
CA LYS A 122 -6.22 -0.09 -5.11
C LYS A 122 -5.57 -1.48 -5.16
N GLN A 123 -6.10 -2.41 -5.96
CA GLN A 123 -5.44 -3.70 -6.22
C GLN A 123 -4.07 -3.48 -6.89
N ALA A 124 -3.98 -2.57 -7.86
CA ALA A 124 -2.73 -2.23 -8.52
C ALA A 124 -1.72 -1.61 -7.53
N ALA A 125 -2.17 -0.80 -6.58
CA ALA A 125 -1.34 -0.31 -5.48
C ALA A 125 -0.76 -1.45 -4.63
N ILE A 126 -1.56 -2.48 -4.30
CA ILE A 126 -1.07 -3.68 -3.58
C ILE A 126 -0.06 -4.45 -4.43
N ALA A 127 -0.33 -4.63 -5.72
CA ALA A 127 0.58 -5.30 -6.66
C ALA A 127 1.92 -4.56 -6.84
N ALA A 128 1.93 -3.24 -6.68
CA ALA A 128 3.11 -2.38 -6.82
C ALA A 128 4.04 -2.37 -5.59
N ARG A 129 3.67 -3.08 -4.51
CA ARG A 129 4.51 -3.20 -3.30
C ARG A 129 5.89 -3.74 -3.65
N ALA A 130 6.93 -3.27 -2.97
CA ALA A 130 8.31 -3.64 -3.28
C ALA A 130 8.56 -5.16 -3.25
N MET A 131 7.84 -5.89 -2.40
CA MET A 131 7.80 -7.34 -2.35
C MET A 131 6.34 -7.78 -2.33
N VAL A 132 6.03 -8.83 -3.09
CA VAL A 132 4.72 -9.50 -3.09
C VAL A 132 4.99 -10.99 -2.91
N SER A 133 4.40 -11.60 -1.89
CA SER A 133 4.61 -13.03 -1.61
C SER A 133 3.91 -13.91 -2.64
N GLY A 134 4.34 -15.18 -2.75
CA GLY A 134 3.68 -16.19 -3.59
C GLY A 134 2.17 -16.24 -3.42
N PRO A 135 1.64 -16.44 -2.19
CA PRO A 135 0.19 -16.49 -1.96
C PRO A 135 -0.56 -15.22 -2.38
N LEU A 136 -0.01 -14.03 -2.07
CA LEU A 136 -0.62 -12.77 -2.47
C LEU A 136 -0.58 -12.59 -4.00
N GLY A 137 0.54 -12.95 -4.64
CA GLY A 137 0.70 -12.92 -6.09
C GLY A 137 -0.29 -13.84 -6.81
N GLU A 138 -0.51 -15.05 -6.30
CA GLU A 138 -1.56 -15.95 -6.80
C GLU A 138 -2.94 -15.31 -6.71
N VAL A 139 -3.33 -14.76 -5.56
CA VAL A 139 -4.63 -14.11 -5.38
C VAL A 139 -4.81 -12.92 -6.32
N ILE A 140 -3.76 -12.11 -6.52
CA ILE A 140 -3.79 -11.00 -7.48
C ILE A 140 -4.00 -11.53 -8.90
N CYS A 141 -3.20 -12.50 -9.34
CA CYS A 141 -3.32 -13.08 -10.67
C CYS A 141 -4.67 -13.79 -10.90
N GLU A 142 -5.25 -14.41 -9.87
CA GLU A 142 -6.51 -15.16 -9.96
C GLU A 142 -7.74 -14.24 -9.94
N HIS A 143 -7.75 -13.19 -9.09
CA HIS A 143 -8.96 -12.43 -8.80
C HIS A 143 -8.90 -10.93 -9.14
N ALA A 144 -7.72 -10.32 -9.19
CA ALA A 144 -7.63 -8.88 -9.42
C ALA A 144 -7.95 -8.48 -10.87
N GLY A 145 -8.17 -7.18 -11.07
CA GLY A 145 -8.35 -6.59 -12.40
C GLY A 145 -7.04 -6.58 -13.21
N GLU A 146 -7.19 -6.46 -14.53
CA GLU A 146 -6.09 -6.52 -15.50
C GLU A 146 -4.90 -5.62 -15.14
N GLN A 147 -5.16 -4.38 -14.73
CA GLN A 147 -4.12 -3.43 -14.34
C GLN A 147 -3.25 -3.94 -13.17
N ALA A 148 -3.85 -4.60 -12.18
CA ALA A 148 -3.11 -5.12 -11.03
C ALA A 148 -2.25 -6.32 -11.42
N VAL A 149 -2.74 -7.17 -12.33
CA VAL A 149 -2.00 -8.32 -12.85
C VAL A 149 -0.83 -7.87 -13.74
N GLU A 150 -1.01 -6.86 -14.56
CA GLU A 150 0.08 -6.23 -15.31
C GLU A 150 1.16 -5.67 -14.37
N VAL A 151 0.75 -4.99 -13.30
CA VAL A 151 1.68 -4.46 -12.30
C VAL A 151 2.43 -5.57 -11.55
N VAL A 152 1.74 -6.63 -11.10
CA VAL A 152 2.41 -7.71 -10.33
C VAL A 152 3.37 -8.52 -11.19
N THR A 153 3.04 -8.72 -12.47
CA THR A 153 3.91 -9.44 -13.41
C THR A 153 5.16 -8.63 -13.77
N ALA A 154 5.05 -7.31 -13.86
CA ALA A 154 6.18 -6.38 -14.02
C ALA A 154 7.01 -6.19 -12.73
N ASN A 155 6.45 -6.52 -11.57
CA ASN A 155 7.10 -6.35 -10.29
C ASN A 155 8.19 -7.41 -10.06
N LYS A 156 9.46 -7.01 -10.17
CA LYS A 156 10.61 -7.92 -9.98
C LYS A 156 10.73 -8.48 -8.57
N GLY A 157 10.16 -7.81 -7.56
CA GLY A 157 10.12 -8.29 -6.18
C GLY A 157 8.93 -9.19 -5.88
N ALA A 158 8.02 -9.42 -6.84
CA ALA A 158 6.94 -10.36 -6.68
C ALA A 158 7.43 -11.81 -6.85
N GLU A 159 7.14 -12.66 -5.88
CA GLU A 159 7.29 -14.10 -6.00
C GLU A 159 6.05 -14.63 -6.74
N LEU A 160 6.23 -15.05 -7.99
CA LEU A 160 5.14 -15.61 -8.79
C LEU A 160 5.33 -17.12 -8.91
N THR A 161 4.32 -17.85 -8.48
CA THR A 161 4.27 -19.30 -8.63
C THR A 161 3.87 -19.69 -10.04
N ASP A 162 4.08 -20.96 -10.40
CA ASP A 162 3.61 -21.52 -11.69
C ASP A 162 2.12 -21.25 -11.91
N LYS A 163 1.31 -21.39 -10.84
CA LYS A 163 -0.12 -21.09 -10.88
C LYS A 163 -0.37 -19.61 -11.18
N ALA A 164 0.33 -18.69 -10.50
CA ALA A 164 0.16 -17.26 -10.73
C ALA A 164 0.48 -16.84 -12.17
N PHE A 165 1.51 -17.44 -12.78
CA PHE A 165 1.82 -17.22 -14.20
C PHE A 165 0.73 -17.76 -15.12
N ASP A 166 0.23 -18.97 -14.85
CA ASP A 166 -0.80 -19.57 -15.67
C ASP A 166 -2.12 -18.78 -15.61
N ASP A 167 -2.51 -18.33 -14.42
CA ASP A 167 -3.71 -17.51 -14.22
C ASP A 167 -3.58 -16.16 -14.94
N ALA A 168 -2.42 -15.50 -14.85
CA ALA A 168 -2.18 -14.23 -15.53
C ALA A 168 -2.33 -14.36 -17.06
N VAL A 169 -1.62 -15.31 -17.67
CA VAL A 169 -1.65 -15.55 -19.12
C VAL A 169 -3.02 -16.02 -19.60
N SER A 170 -3.70 -16.87 -18.83
CA SER A 170 -5.01 -17.41 -19.21
C SER A 170 -6.14 -16.39 -19.11
N ARG A 171 -6.11 -15.51 -18.09
CA ARG A 171 -7.14 -14.48 -17.89
C ARG A 171 -6.99 -13.30 -18.84
N PHE A 172 -5.76 -12.92 -19.20
CA PHE A 172 -5.47 -11.74 -20.03
C PHE A 172 -4.61 -12.06 -21.26
N PRO A 173 -5.04 -12.98 -22.15
CA PRO A 173 -4.23 -13.44 -23.28
C PRO A 173 -3.97 -12.38 -24.35
N ALA A 174 -4.68 -11.24 -24.31
CA ALA A 174 -4.47 -10.12 -25.22
C ALA A 174 -3.59 -9.00 -24.63
N ASN A 175 -3.17 -9.10 -23.37
CA ASN A 175 -2.36 -8.08 -22.72
C ASN A 175 -0.87 -8.27 -23.07
N THR A 176 -0.45 -7.61 -24.14
CA THR A 176 0.94 -7.67 -24.62
C THR A 176 1.93 -7.09 -23.62
N ALA A 177 1.57 -6.04 -22.87
CA ALA A 177 2.46 -5.40 -21.91
C ALA A 177 2.78 -6.34 -20.72
N MET A 178 1.77 -7.06 -20.23
CA MET A 178 1.93 -8.13 -19.24
C MET A 178 2.82 -9.26 -19.79
N HIS A 179 2.60 -9.70 -21.02
CA HIS A 179 3.44 -10.73 -21.64
C HIS A 179 4.90 -10.30 -21.76
N GLU A 180 5.16 -9.08 -22.26
CA GLU A 180 6.52 -8.52 -22.31
C GLU A 180 7.17 -8.49 -20.92
N SER A 181 6.40 -8.10 -19.90
CA SER A 181 6.86 -8.07 -18.52
C SER A 181 7.24 -9.47 -18.00
N ILE A 182 6.46 -10.50 -18.33
CA ILE A 182 6.77 -11.89 -17.96
C ILE A 182 8.06 -12.36 -18.63
N VAL A 183 8.28 -12.11 -19.93
CA VAL A 183 9.51 -12.52 -20.63
C VAL A 183 10.77 -11.89 -20.02
N LEU A 184 10.66 -10.67 -19.52
CA LEU A 184 11.79 -9.92 -18.96
C LEU A 184 12.16 -10.34 -17.52
N ARG A 185 11.44 -11.30 -16.93
CA ARG A 185 11.76 -11.82 -15.60
C ARG A 185 12.94 -12.78 -15.65
N ASP A 186 13.72 -12.79 -14.57
CA ASP A 186 14.90 -13.66 -14.45
C ASP A 186 14.54 -15.15 -14.44
N HIS A 187 13.32 -15.49 -14.01
CA HIS A 187 12.81 -16.85 -13.99
C HIS A 187 11.37 -16.89 -14.53
N VAL A 188 11.16 -17.74 -15.54
CA VAL A 188 9.86 -18.08 -16.10
C VAL A 188 9.83 -19.61 -16.29
N PRO A 189 8.80 -20.31 -15.80
CA PRO A 189 8.68 -21.75 -16.02
C PRO A 189 8.58 -22.10 -17.51
N VAL A 190 9.19 -23.21 -17.92
CA VAL A 190 9.28 -23.61 -19.35
C VAL A 190 7.91 -23.71 -20.01
N HIS A 191 6.93 -24.33 -19.32
CA HIS A 191 5.58 -24.48 -19.84
C HIS A 191 4.86 -23.14 -20.07
N ILE A 192 5.16 -22.11 -19.26
CA ILE A 192 4.65 -20.75 -19.45
C ILE A 192 5.30 -20.11 -20.67
N ALA A 193 6.62 -20.27 -20.84
CA ALA A 193 7.32 -19.76 -22.02
C ALA A 193 6.79 -20.39 -23.32
N GLU A 194 6.56 -21.70 -23.34
CA GLU A 194 5.95 -22.41 -24.47
C GLU A 194 4.54 -21.88 -24.79
N LYS A 195 3.71 -21.70 -23.76
CA LYS A 195 2.36 -21.12 -23.88
C LYS A 195 2.39 -19.71 -24.47
N MET A 196 3.35 -18.89 -24.04
CA MET A 196 3.52 -17.53 -24.58
C MET A 196 3.98 -17.53 -26.04
N VAL A 197 4.91 -18.40 -26.43
CA VAL A 197 5.32 -18.55 -27.83
C VAL A 197 4.13 -18.94 -28.70
N SER A 198 3.32 -19.91 -28.25
CA SER A 198 2.08 -20.34 -28.92
C SER A 198 1.08 -19.20 -29.11
N LEU A 199 0.87 -18.37 -28.07
CA LEU A 199 -0.01 -17.20 -28.12
C LEU A 199 0.47 -16.16 -29.15
N VAL A 200 1.78 -15.87 -29.19
CA VAL A 200 2.35 -14.89 -30.12
C VAL A 200 2.41 -15.43 -31.55
N SER A 201 2.65 -16.74 -31.74
CA SER A 201 2.69 -17.36 -33.06
C SER A 201 1.30 -17.63 -33.66
N GLY A 202 0.22 -17.43 -32.91
CA GLY A 202 -1.14 -17.75 -33.32
C GLY A 202 -1.36 -19.26 -33.56
N GLN A 203 -0.48 -20.10 -33.00
CA GLN A 203 -0.55 -21.56 -33.15
C GLN A 203 -1.15 -22.14 -31.88
N VAL A 204 -2.45 -22.43 -31.89
CA VAL A 204 -3.09 -23.22 -30.84
C VAL A 204 -2.63 -24.66 -31.04
N PHE A 205 -1.84 -25.21 -30.12
CA PHE A 205 -1.59 -26.65 -30.09
C PHE A 205 -2.78 -27.32 -29.41
N ASP A 206 -3.56 -28.06 -30.20
CA ASP A 206 -4.60 -29.01 -29.73
C ASP A 206 -3.99 -30.14 -28.87
#